data_AF-A0A0C9SQ82-F1
#
_entry.id   AF-A0A0C9SQ82-F1
#
_cell.length_a   1.000
_cell.length_b   1.000
_cell.length_c   1.000
_cell.angle_alpha   90.00
_cell.angle_beta   90.00
_cell.angle_gamma   90.00
#
_symmetry.space_group_name_H-M   'P 1'
#
loop_
_entity.id
_entity.type
_entity.pdbx_description
1 polymer ?
#
loop_
_entity_poly.entity_id
_entity_poly.type
_entity_poly.pdbx_seq_one_letter_code
_entity_poly.pdbx_strand_id
1 'polypeptide(L)'
;MHIVSHSHSKPPRACKTDHRISVGLEIHPTVFAEGSDDHAYSSLTVDRERYSGGEDIEPSTPTPPATYLARSIGQPWLYLLNKNTPGPLHVASRGKQLVIACGQHAMILSFGLQSSVIGMSLDTYREILSQEQDGTNADPEKAKVLRSFRIPDKFIVPGSAEVDRKINIFAAAVSTASAWVWAVSDFNRIVRMRVVSRDKPFEADDLKPGSQEWSRLWDYFKGGPDWIVERPMAEDALQIWRPPKPREPLPPDTPIIVDMCGNAGGAFTGLGRHTANDLLFRLAIFPSTPSHIICKDNTLFAALKSGIAAYMDRFTSRSFLDDVSAVSNSPNPFAFNERSNDRYIQQYIDVFRRTKALVPSELYNSYMRQGLFDPDHIIGQPYPEGKWDQPLKGQFKWMPVFFVQAPINAYTIIRAKRPSTWKDAPQVFVTRDIGEFCYVTTIGLAQFREHLLNQVNIKAPEVASAVVKRGRPAKVGLRVFSVPHR
;
A
#
# COMPACT_ATOMS: atom_id res chain seq x y z
N MET A 1 3.03 -7.75 -8.06
CA MET A 1 4.28 -7.65 -7.26
C MET A 1 5.29 -8.62 -7.86
N HIS A 2 6.23 -8.14 -8.69
CA HIS A 2 7.36 -8.97 -9.12
C HIS A 2 8.38 -8.98 -7.98
N ILE A 3 8.66 -10.15 -7.40
CA ILE A 3 9.81 -10.31 -6.50
C ILE A 3 11.06 -10.23 -7.39
N VAL A 4 11.68 -9.05 -7.44
CA VAL A 4 12.93 -8.83 -8.16
C VAL A 4 14.07 -8.89 -7.14
N SER A 5 14.75 -10.03 -7.06
CA SER A 5 15.94 -10.23 -6.23
C SER A 5 17.18 -9.69 -6.95
N HIS A 6 17.78 -8.60 -6.46
CA HIS A 6 19.13 -8.20 -6.86
C HIS A 6 19.91 -7.72 -5.63
N SER A 7 20.71 -8.61 -5.03
CA SER A 7 21.71 -8.32 -4.00
C SER A 7 23.10 -8.09 -4.62
N HIS A 8 23.93 -7.30 -3.93
CA HIS A 8 25.32 -6.99 -4.30
C HIS A 8 26.33 -8.10 -3.94
N SER A 9 25.86 -9.30 -3.62
CA SER A 9 26.58 -10.56 -3.86
C SER A 9 25.95 -11.19 -5.11
N LYS A 10 26.73 -11.40 -6.18
CA LYS A 10 26.22 -12.05 -7.41
C LYS A 10 25.53 -13.37 -7.01
N PRO A 11 24.21 -13.54 -7.24
CA PRO A 11 23.66 -14.89 -7.31
C PRO A 11 24.37 -15.65 -8.44
N PRO A 12 24.54 -16.98 -8.33
CA PRO A 12 25.09 -17.76 -9.43
C PRO A 12 24.29 -17.43 -10.69
N ARG A 13 25.01 -17.25 -11.82
CA ARG A 13 24.46 -16.91 -13.14
C ARG A 13 23.10 -17.57 -13.32
N ALA A 14 22.13 -16.81 -13.81
CA ALA A 14 20.84 -17.31 -14.28
C ALA A 14 21.10 -18.49 -15.24
N CYS A 15 21.10 -19.68 -14.65
CA CYS A 15 21.01 -20.92 -15.37
C CYS A 15 19.56 -20.99 -15.82
N LYS A 16 19.34 -21.40 -17.07
CA LYS A 16 18.02 -21.67 -17.65
C LYS A 16 17.40 -22.92 -17.00
N THR A 17 17.31 -22.96 -15.68
CA THR A 17 16.68 -24.03 -14.92
C THR A 17 15.68 -23.44 -13.93
N ASP A 18 14.45 -23.91 -14.04
CA ASP A 18 13.25 -23.59 -13.27
C ASP A 18 13.41 -23.97 -11.78
N HIS A 19 14.30 -23.28 -11.06
CA HIS A 19 14.47 -23.50 -9.62
C HIS A 19 13.50 -22.60 -8.86
N ARG A 20 12.28 -23.11 -8.67
CA ARG A 20 11.33 -22.53 -7.72
C ARG A 20 11.97 -22.51 -6.33
N ILE A 21 12.04 -21.33 -5.72
CA ILE A 21 12.57 -21.17 -4.35
C ILE A 21 11.66 -21.94 -3.40
N SER A 22 12.23 -22.89 -2.67
CA SER A 22 11.51 -23.67 -1.65
C SER A 22 11.59 -22.96 -0.31
N VAL A 23 10.44 -22.68 0.30
CA VAL A 23 10.31 -21.94 1.56
C VAL A 23 9.36 -22.65 2.51
N GLY A 24 9.63 -22.55 3.81
CA GLY A 24 8.69 -22.92 4.88
C GLY A 24 8.04 -21.68 5.50
N LEU A 25 6.83 -21.84 6.05
CA LEU A 25 6.16 -20.80 6.82
C LEU A 25 6.60 -20.87 8.29
N GLU A 26 6.96 -19.74 8.87
CA GLU A 26 7.17 -19.57 10.31
C GLU A 26 6.25 -18.47 10.85
N ILE A 27 5.73 -18.63 12.06
CA ILE A 27 4.91 -17.63 12.76
C ILE A 27 5.54 -17.22 14.10
N HIS A 28 5.25 -16.00 14.55
CA HIS A 28 5.77 -15.46 15.80
C HIS A 28 4.64 -14.93 16.69
N PRO A 29 4.01 -15.80 17.50
CA PRO A 29 2.79 -15.45 18.24
C PRO A 29 3.01 -14.42 19.35
N THR A 30 4.25 -14.21 19.81
CA THR A 30 4.55 -13.21 20.85
C THR A 30 4.33 -11.78 20.38
N VAL A 31 4.23 -11.55 19.05
CA VAL A 31 3.90 -10.22 18.52
C VAL A 31 2.42 -9.99 18.23
N PHE A 32 1.59 -11.03 18.30
CA PHE A 32 0.17 -10.94 17.93
C PHE A 32 -0.58 -10.05 18.91
N ALA A 33 -1.30 -9.08 18.37
CA ALA A 33 -2.14 -8.21 19.18
C ALA A 33 -3.34 -8.98 19.71
N GLU A 34 -3.71 -8.64 20.94
CA GLU A 34 -4.93 -9.10 21.60
C GLU A 34 -5.98 -8.01 21.48
N GLY A 35 -7.18 -8.40 21.08
CA GLY A 35 -8.34 -7.53 21.22
C GLY A 35 -8.62 -7.19 22.68
N SER A 36 -9.49 -6.22 22.87
CA SER A 36 -10.11 -5.97 24.17
C SER A 36 -11.47 -6.65 24.23
N ASP A 37 -12.05 -6.73 25.44
CA ASP A 37 -13.44 -7.19 25.62
C ASP A 37 -14.42 -6.36 24.77
N ASP A 38 -14.16 -5.06 24.61
CA ASP A 38 -14.96 -4.15 23.79
C ASP A 38 -14.77 -4.36 22.27
N HIS A 39 -13.60 -4.87 21.87
CA HIS A 39 -13.19 -5.01 20.47
C HIS A 39 -12.39 -6.29 20.24
N ALA A 40 -13.12 -7.38 19.95
CA ALA A 40 -12.52 -8.65 19.56
C ALA A 40 -11.62 -8.45 18.33
N TYR A 41 -10.33 -8.73 18.51
CA TYR A 41 -9.30 -8.62 17.49
C TYR A 41 -8.32 -9.78 17.64
N SER A 42 -7.94 -10.38 16.52
CA SER A 42 -6.85 -11.34 16.46
C SER A 42 -5.98 -11.05 15.23
N SER A 43 -4.67 -11.07 15.42
CA SER A 43 -3.71 -10.97 14.32
C SER A 43 -3.71 -12.21 13.42
N LEU A 44 -4.08 -13.39 13.93
CA LEU A 44 -4.05 -14.63 13.16
C LEU A 44 -5.36 -15.42 13.33
N THR A 45 -5.90 -15.84 12.19
CA THR A 45 -6.96 -16.84 12.11
C THR A 45 -6.50 -17.99 11.23
N VAL A 46 -7.06 -19.17 11.44
CA VAL A 46 -6.67 -20.35 10.67
C VAL A 46 -7.89 -21.05 10.10
N ASP A 47 -7.67 -21.74 9.00
CA ASP A 47 -8.62 -22.60 8.33
C ASP A 47 -7.92 -23.91 8.01
N ARG A 48 -8.35 -24.97 8.71
CA ARG A 48 -7.70 -26.28 8.67
C ARG A 48 -8.65 -27.40 8.28
N GLU A 49 -9.83 -27.10 7.72
CA GLU A 49 -10.86 -28.12 7.44
C GLU A 49 -10.37 -29.23 6.49
N ARG A 50 -9.36 -28.93 5.66
CA ARG A 50 -8.78 -29.85 4.67
C ARG A 50 -7.36 -30.31 5.04
N TYR A 51 -6.97 -30.12 6.30
CA TYR A 51 -5.64 -30.43 6.80
C TYR A 51 -5.70 -31.50 7.88
N SER A 52 -5.12 -32.65 7.61
CA SER A 52 -5.08 -33.83 8.48
C SER A 52 -3.91 -33.82 9.47
N GLY A 53 -3.02 -32.83 9.41
CA GLY A 53 -1.93 -32.70 10.38
C GLY A 53 -2.47 -32.53 11.81
N GLY A 54 -1.70 -33.00 12.80
CA GLY A 54 -2.07 -32.95 14.21
C GLY A 54 -2.39 -31.53 14.70
N GLU A 55 -3.18 -31.42 15.77
CA GLU A 55 -3.46 -30.11 16.39
C GLU A 55 -2.34 -29.63 17.31
N ASP A 56 -1.57 -30.58 17.83
CA ASP A 56 -0.49 -30.36 18.78
C ASP A 56 0.89 -30.25 18.10
N ILE A 57 1.88 -29.92 18.92
CA ILE A 57 3.28 -29.94 18.51
C ILE A 57 3.74 -31.38 18.33
N GLU A 58 4.28 -31.68 17.15
CA GLU A 58 4.88 -32.98 16.85
C GLU A 58 6.14 -33.20 17.69
N PRO A 59 6.35 -34.40 18.27
CA PRO A 59 7.54 -34.70 19.06
C PRO A 59 8.86 -34.51 18.29
N SER A 60 8.83 -34.60 16.96
CA SER A 60 9.97 -34.41 16.04
C SER A 60 10.30 -32.94 15.77
N THR A 61 9.45 -32.00 16.15
CA THR A 61 9.69 -30.57 15.96
C THR A 61 10.69 -30.06 17.01
N PRO A 62 11.71 -29.28 16.64
CA PRO A 62 12.54 -28.58 17.62
C PRO A 62 11.66 -27.76 18.57
N THR A 63 11.84 -27.92 19.87
CA THR A 63 10.98 -27.28 20.87
C THR A 63 10.88 -25.78 20.59
N PRO A 64 9.67 -25.24 20.32
CA PRO A 64 9.50 -23.81 20.12
C PRO A 64 9.91 -23.04 21.38
N PRO A 65 10.30 -21.75 21.27
CA PRO A 65 10.60 -20.93 22.44
C PRO A 65 9.46 -21.00 23.47
N ALA A 66 9.81 -21.04 24.77
CA ALA A 66 8.82 -21.14 25.84
C ALA A 66 7.77 -20.02 25.78
N THR A 67 8.20 -18.81 25.40
CA THR A 67 7.31 -17.65 25.19
C THR A 67 6.30 -17.90 24.06
N TYR A 68 6.66 -18.65 23.02
CA TYR A 68 5.79 -18.93 21.88
C TYR A 68 4.76 -20.00 22.25
N LEU A 69 5.19 -21.05 22.95
CA LEU A 69 4.30 -22.08 23.48
C LEU A 69 3.28 -21.48 24.45
N ALA A 70 3.72 -20.66 25.39
CA ALA A 70 2.82 -19.99 26.35
C ALA A 70 1.73 -19.15 25.66
N ARG A 71 2.04 -18.53 24.50
CA ARG A 71 1.08 -17.76 23.71
C ARG A 71 0.17 -18.61 22.82
N SER A 72 0.50 -19.88 22.59
CA SER A 72 -0.16 -20.71 21.57
C SER A 72 -0.92 -21.90 22.14
N ILE A 73 -0.68 -22.29 23.39
CA ILE A 73 -1.47 -23.34 24.05
C ILE A 73 -2.95 -22.95 24.07
N GLY A 74 -3.80 -23.87 23.61
CA GLY A 74 -5.25 -23.65 23.49
C GLY A 74 -5.66 -22.73 22.32
N GLN A 75 -4.71 -22.27 21.51
CA GLN A 75 -4.99 -21.44 20.34
C GLN A 75 -5.05 -22.28 19.06
N PRO A 76 -5.92 -21.93 18.10
CA PRO A 76 -6.15 -22.76 16.91
C PRO A 76 -4.93 -22.82 15.97
N TRP A 77 -3.95 -21.92 16.13
CA TRP A 77 -2.72 -21.89 15.35
C TRP A 77 -1.56 -22.68 15.96
N LEU A 78 -1.74 -23.39 17.09
CA LEU A 78 -0.66 -24.13 17.76
C LEU A 78 0.14 -25.02 16.80
N TYR A 79 -0.56 -25.75 15.93
CA TYR A 79 0.04 -26.64 14.95
C TYR A 79 1.00 -25.95 13.96
N LEU A 80 0.87 -24.64 13.74
CA LEU A 80 1.75 -23.88 12.84
C LEU A 80 3.14 -23.61 13.44
N LEU A 81 3.34 -23.88 14.74
CA LEU A 81 4.66 -23.89 15.36
C LEU A 81 5.45 -25.16 15.05
N ASN A 82 4.82 -26.16 14.40
CA ASN A 82 5.53 -27.32 13.89
C ASN A 82 6.52 -26.93 12.79
N LYS A 83 7.46 -27.84 12.51
CA LYS A 83 8.35 -27.69 11.36
C LYS A 83 7.55 -27.91 10.08
N ASN A 84 7.01 -26.83 9.54
CA ASN A 84 6.19 -26.86 8.33
C ASN A 84 7.01 -27.32 7.12
N THR A 85 6.44 -28.22 6.32
CA THR A 85 7.11 -28.78 5.13
C THR A 85 7.37 -27.66 4.11
N PRO A 86 8.64 -27.40 3.73
CA PRO A 86 8.94 -26.39 2.73
C PRO A 86 8.37 -26.76 1.35
N GLY A 87 7.94 -25.77 0.59
CA GLY A 87 7.52 -25.96 -0.79
C GLY A 87 7.77 -24.71 -1.65
N PRO A 88 7.52 -24.80 -2.95
CA PRO A 88 7.63 -23.64 -3.85
C PRO A 88 6.88 -22.42 -3.32
N LEU A 89 7.53 -21.26 -3.35
CA LEU A 89 6.90 -19.99 -3.00
C LEU A 89 5.98 -19.53 -4.14
N HIS A 90 4.69 -19.35 -3.83
CA HIS A 90 3.68 -18.81 -4.72
C HIS A 90 3.05 -17.56 -4.09
N VAL A 91 2.80 -16.53 -4.90
CA VAL A 91 2.29 -15.24 -4.42
C VAL A 91 1.25 -14.71 -5.39
N ALA A 92 0.14 -14.21 -4.86
CA ALA A 92 -0.87 -13.48 -5.62
C ALA A 92 -1.44 -12.34 -4.77
N SER A 93 -2.06 -11.36 -5.42
CA SER A 93 -2.70 -10.22 -4.76
C SER A 93 -4.11 -10.04 -5.28
N ARG A 94 -5.01 -9.62 -4.39
CA ARG A 94 -6.39 -9.22 -4.72
C ARG A 94 -6.78 -8.02 -3.88
N GLY A 95 -7.12 -6.91 -4.52
CA GLY A 95 -7.36 -5.63 -3.87
C GLY A 95 -6.15 -5.18 -3.05
N LYS A 96 -6.35 -5.04 -1.74
CA LYS A 96 -5.30 -4.60 -0.78
C LYS A 96 -4.68 -5.76 -0.01
N GLN A 97 -4.75 -6.96 -0.59
CA GLN A 97 -4.40 -8.21 0.08
C GLN A 97 -3.34 -8.96 -0.70
N LEU A 98 -2.53 -9.73 0.03
CA LEU A 98 -1.50 -10.58 -0.53
C LEU A 98 -1.68 -11.98 0.04
N VAL A 99 -1.60 -13.00 -0.81
CA VAL A 99 -1.44 -14.38 -0.37
C VAL A 99 0.00 -14.81 -0.62
N ILE A 100 0.60 -15.44 0.38
CA ILE A 100 1.90 -16.09 0.34
C ILE A 100 1.65 -17.57 0.61
N ALA A 101 1.80 -18.41 -0.41
CA ALA A 101 1.59 -19.85 -0.31
C ALA A 101 2.91 -20.60 -0.44
N CYS A 102 3.12 -21.59 0.42
CA CYS A 102 4.28 -22.46 0.42
C CYS A 102 3.96 -23.78 1.11
N GLY A 103 4.34 -24.89 0.48
CA GLY A 103 4.00 -26.21 0.98
C GLY A 103 2.48 -26.35 1.18
N GLN A 104 2.06 -26.79 2.35
CA GLN A 104 0.66 -27.05 2.71
C GLN A 104 -0.11 -25.81 3.20
N HIS A 105 0.53 -24.64 3.27
CA HIS A 105 -0.05 -23.45 3.89
C HIS A 105 -0.10 -22.26 2.93
N ALA A 106 -1.21 -21.54 2.95
CA ALA A 106 -1.38 -20.26 2.29
C ALA A 106 -1.75 -19.19 3.32
N MET A 107 -0.86 -18.21 3.51
CA MET A 107 -1.07 -17.08 4.42
C MET A 107 -1.58 -15.87 3.65
N ILE A 108 -2.81 -15.44 3.94
CA ILE A 108 -3.44 -14.24 3.41
C ILE A 108 -3.21 -13.08 4.38
N LEU A 109 -2.68 -11.98 3.86
CA LEU A 109 -2.32 -10.77 4.58
C LEU A 109 -3.27 -9.63 4.22
N SER A 110 -3.90 -9.05 5.24
CA SER A 110 -4.58 -7.75 5.18
C SER A 110 -3.68 -6.73 5.88
N PHE A 111 -3.00 -5.88 5.12
CA PHE A 111 -1.88 -5.07 5.61
C PHE A 111 -2.24 -3.96 6.63
N GLY A 112 -3.50 -3.58 6.75
CA GLY A 112 -3.85 -2.42 7.58
C GLY A 112 -3.17 -1.14 7.05
N LEU A 113 -2.54 -0.36 7.94
CA LEU A 113 -1.93 0.93 7.59
C LEU A 113 -0.40 0.90 7.46
N GLN A 114 0.31 0.07 8.23
CA GLN A 114 1.78 0.16 8.37
C GLN A 114 2.51 -1.18 8.29
N SER A 115 1.83 -2.27 7.94
CA SER A 115 2.54 -3.53 7.76
C SER A 115 3.25 -3.63 6.41
N SER A 116 4.34 -4.38 6.38
CA SER A 116 5.22 -4.52 5.23
C SER A 116 5.78 -5.92 5.09
N VAL A 117 6.38 -6.23 3.94
CA VAL A 117 7.18 -7.44 3.74
C VAL A 117 8.63 -7.02 3.53
N ILE A 118 9.53 -7.49 4.40
CA ILE A 118 10.94 -7.15 4.40
C ILE A 118 11.77 -8.38 4.03
N GLY A 119 12.62 -8.24 3.01
CA GLY A 119 13.56 -9.29 2.61
C GLY A 119 14.89 -9.15 3.34
N MET A 120 15.42 -10.24 3.88
CA MET A 120 16.73 -10.25 4.54
C MET A 120 17.40 -11.63 4.48
N SER A 121 18.70 -11.70 4.80
CA SER A 121 19.39 -12.98 4.94
C SER A 121 18.85 -13.77 6.14
N LEU A 122 18.96 -15.10 6.05
CA LEU A 122 18.58 -16.00 7.15
C LEU A 122 19.32 -15.65 8.45
N ASP A 123 20.62 -15.38 8.38
CA ASP A 123 21.42 -15.04 9.57
C ASP A 123 20.93 -13.74 10.23
N THR A 124 20.64 -12.71 9.43
CA THR A 124 20.09 -11.43 9.93
C THR A 124 18.75 -11.65 10.62
N TYR A 125 17.88 -12.45 10.01
CA TYR A 125 16.58 -12.78 10.57
C TYR A 125 16.72 -13.51 11.92
N ARG A 126 17.59 -14.54 12.01
CA ARG A 126 17.82 -15.29 13.25
C ARG A 126 18.45 -14.43 14.35
N GLU A 127 19.37 -13.53 14.01
CA GLU A 127 19.95 -12.57 14.94
C GLU A 127 18.89 -11.60 15.49
N ILE A 128 17.97 -11.11 14.67
CA ILE A 128 16.86 -10.26 15.14
C ILE A 128 15.97 -11.03 16.11
N LEU A 129 15.60 -12.28 15.77
CA LEU A 129 14.77 -13.10 16.64
C LEU A 129 15.43 -13.41 17.99
N SER A 130 16.76 -13.50 18.05
CA SER A 130 17.47 -13.71 19.32
C SER A 130 17.48 -12.47 20.22
N GLN A 131 17.03 -11.31 19.73
CA GLN A 131 16.94 -10.05 20.47
C GLN A 131 15.49 -9.76 20.92
N GLU A 132 14.74 -10.80 21.28
CA GLU A 132 13.38 -10.67 21.80
C GLU A 132 13.36 -9.91 23.14
N GLN A 133 12.53 -8.87 23.23
CA GLN A 133 12.39 -8.01 24.39
C GLN A 133 10.93 -7.63 24.65
N ASP A 134 10.66 -7.02 25.79
CA ASP A 134 9.35 -6.50 26.11
C ASP A 134 8.91 -5.43 25.09
N GLY A 135 7.60 -5.36 24.87
CA GLY A 135 6.96 -4.41 23.98
C GLY A 135 7.09 -2.96 24.41
N THR A 136 6.35 -2.09 23.73
CA THR A 136 6.29 -0.64 24.04
C THR A 136 4.97 -0.25 24.70
N ASN A 137 4.23 -1.21 25.26
CA ASN A 137 2.97 -0.91 25.94
C ASN A 137 3.26 -0.12 27.22
N ALA A 138 2.44 0.88 27.53
CA ALA A 138 2.56 1.65 28.76
C ALA A 138 2.27 0.78 30.00
N ASP A 139 1.44 -0.26 29.84
CA ASP A 139 1.21 -1.30 30.84
C ASP A 139 2.35 -2.34 30.79
N PRO A 140 3.17 -2.47 31.86
CA PRO A 140 4.30 -3.39 31.89
C PRO A 140 3.91 -4.86 31.74
N GLU A 141 2.74 -5.27 32.24
CA GLU A 141 2.30 -6.66 32.11
C GLU A 141 1.89 -6.95 30.67
N LYS A 142 1.19 -6.02 30.02
CA LYS A 142 0.94 -6.12 28.57
C LYS A 142 2.21 -6.05 27.74
N ALA A 143 3.22 -5.30 28.17
CA ALA A 143 4.50 -5.21 27.47
C ALA A 143 5.27 -6.54 27.51
N LYS A 144 5.23 -7.28 28.63
CA LYS A 144 5.81 -8.63 28.76
C LYS A 144 5.14 -9.66 27.84
N VAL A 145 3.85 -9.46 27.58
CA VAL A 145 3.04 -10.34 26.71
C VAL A 145 3.22 -9.99 25.24
N LEU A 146 3.10 -8.71 24.88
CA LEU A 146 3.21 -8.18 23.52
C LEU A 146 4.65 -7.82 23.19
N ARG A 147 5.48 -8.84 23.03
CA ARG A 147 6.93 -8.70 22.82
C ARG A 147 7.26 -8.10 21.45
N SER A 148 8.50 -7.64 21.32
CA SER A 148 9.08 -7.07 20.09
C SER A 148 10.52 -7.56 19.93
N PHE A 149 11.10 -7.39 18.75
CA PHE A 149 12.51 -7.69 18.51
C PHE A 149 13.30 -6.39 18.39
N ARG A 150 14.46 -6.30 19.06
CA ARG A 150 15.36 -5.16 18.87
C ARG A 150 16.05 -5.28 17.52
N ILE A 151 16.14 -4.18 16.78
CA ILE A 151 16.96 -4.10 15.56
C ILE A 151 18.43 -3.94 15.98
N PRO A 152 19.35 -4.82 15.56
CA PRO A 152 20.77 -4.70 15.88
C PRO A 152 21.38 -3.36 15.45
N ASP A 153 22.27 -2.80 16.27
CA ASP A 153 22.84 -1.45 16.07
C ASP A 153 23.61 -1.31 14.74
N LYS A 154 24.16 -2.41 14.20
CA LYS A 154 24.82 -2.43 12.88
C LYS A 154 23.89 -2.07 11.71
N PHE A 155 22.58 -2.15 11.92
CA PHE A 155 21.55 -1.76 10.95
C PHE A 155 21.00 -0.35 11.18
N ILE A 156 21.58 0.41 12.11
CA ILE A 156 21.27 1.81 12.35
C ILE A 156 22.16 2.67 11.46
N VAL A 157 21.56 3.44 10.57
CA VAL A 157 22.28 4.36 9.68
C VAL A 157 22.76 5.58 10.48
N PRO A 158 24.06 5.93 10.48
CA PRO A 158 24.55 7.12 11.16
C PRO A 158 23.85 8.41 10.69
N GLY A 159 23.56 9.33 11.61
CA GLY A 159 22.84 10.59 11.31
C GLY A 159 21.34 10.42 11.04
N SER A 160 20.78 9.24 11.32
CA SER A 160 19.33 8.99 11.33
C SER A 160 18.76 9.09 12.76
N ALA A 161 17.49 8.74 12.97
CA ALA A 161 16.79 9.02 14.22
C ALA A 161 17.42 8.35 15.47
N GLU A 162 17.64 9.12 16.53
CA GLU A 162 18.18 8.64 17.83
C GLU A 162 17.06 8.10 18.73
N VAL A 163 16.52 6.94 18.37
CA VAL A 163 15.47 6.24 19.13
C VAL A 163 15.78 4.76 19.24
N ASP A 164 15.27 4.12 20.30
CA ASP A 164 15.29 2.65 20.38
C ASP A 164 14.50 2.05 19.21
N ARG A 165 15.10 1.07 18.54
CA ARG A 165 14.60 0.53 17.28
C ARG A 165 14.11 -0.88 17.45
N LYS A 166 12.82 -1.05 17.23
CA LYS A 166 12.12 -2.31 17.37
C LYS A 166 11.41 -2.67 16.08
N ILE A 167 11.27 -3.97 15.84
CA ILE A 167 10.46 -4.55 14.78
C ILE A 167 9.53 -5.62 15.39
N ASN A 168 8.31 -5.70 14.86
CA ASN A 168 7.38 -6.77 15.19
C ASN A 168 7.25 -7.65 13.96
N ILE A 169 7.87 -8.83 13.97
CA ILE A 169 7.78 -9.80 12.87
C ILE A 169 6.66 -10.77 13.22
N PHE A 170 5.62 -10.86 12.39
CA PHE A 170 4.43 -11.68 12.62
C PHE A 170 4.58 -13.08 12.06
N ALA A 171 5.14 -13.16 10.86
CA ALA A 171 5.35 -14.40 10.13
C ALA A 171 6.50 -14.22 9.13
N ALA A 172 7.03 -15.32 8.64
CA ALA A 172 8.07 -15.32 7.64
C ALA A 172 7.95 -16.49 6.66
N ALA A 173 8.28 -16.25 5.40
CA ALA A 173 8.60 -17.29 4.43
C ALA A 173 10.13 -17.49 4.42
N VAL A 174 10.59 -18.65 4.87
CA VAL A 174 12.00 -18.94 5.15
C VAL A 174 12.55 -19.96 4.16
N SER A 175 13.56 -19.56 3.39
CA SER A 175 14.34 -20.45 2.51
C SER A 175 15.67 -20.79 3.15
N THR A 176 15.83 -22.03 3.62
CA THR A 176 17.14 -22.53 4.09
C THR A 176 18.10 -22.73 2.93
N ALA A 177 17.60 -23.23 1.80
CA ALA A 177 18.42 -23.52 0.61
C ALA A 177 19.07 -22.27 0.00
N SER A 178 18.36 -21.14 0.00
CA SER A 178 18.90 -19.86 -0.50
C SER A 178 19.34 -18.91 0.61
N ALA A 179 19.32 -19.34 1.88
CA ALA A 179 19.62 -18.52 3.05
C ALA A 179 18.90 -17.14 3.06
N TRP A 180 17.62 -17.13 2.69
CA TRP A 180 16.85 -15.89 2.51
C TRP A 180 15.47 -15.97 3.16
N VAL A 181 14.99 -14.84 3.65
CA VAL A 181 13.73 -14.72 4.40
C VAL A 181 12.91 -13.53 3.89
N TRP A 182 11.60 -13.73 3.75
CA TRP A 182 10.63 -12.65 3.61
C TRP A 182 9.77 -12.57 4.87
N ALA A 183 10.04 -11.56 5.70
CA ALA A 183 9.40 -11.34 6.98
C ALA A 183 8.23 -10.35 6.84
N VAL A 184 7.06 -10.70 7.38
CA VAL A 184 5.90 -9.80 7.52
C VAL A 184 6.09 -9.00 8.80
N SER A 185 6.22 -7.69 8.69
CA SER A 185 6.37 -6.80 9.85
C SER A 185 5.18 -5.86 9.99
N ASP A 186 4.83 -5.49 11.22
CA ASP A 186 3.89 -4.40 11.48
C ASP A 186 4.16 -3.70 12.80
N PHE A 187 4.57 -2.44 12.74
CA PHE A 187 4.79 -1.63 13.93
C PHE A 187 3.52 -1.46 14.77
N ASN A 188 2.35 -1.27 14.16
CA ASN A 188 1.09 -0.98 14.85
C ASN A 188 0.32 -2.25 15.25
N ARG A 189 0.77 -3.43 14.82
CA ARG A 189 0.13 -4.73 15.11
C ARG A 189 -1.32 -4.84 14.63
N ILE A 190 -1.67 -4.12 13.57
CA ILE A 190 -3.00 -4.09 12.92
C ILE A 190 -3.09 -4.97 11.67
N VAL A 191 -2.00 -5.65 11.31
CA VAL A 191 -1.98 -6.69 10.30
C VAL A 191 -2.88 -7.82 10.74
N ARG A 192 -3.73 -8.26 9.81
CA ARG A 192 -4.57 -9.44 10.00
C ARG A 192 -4.12 -10.51 9.04
N MET A 193 -3.92 -11.70 9.56
CA MET A 193 -3.47 -12.87 8.83
C MET A 193 -4.53 -13.95 8.89
N ARG A 194 -4.73 -14.64 7.77
CA ARG A 194 -5.46 -15.91 7.72
C ARG A 194 -4.54 -16.96 7.13
N VAL A 195 -4.38 -18.10 7.79
CA VAL A 195 -3.66 -19.24 7.21
C VAL A 195 -4.66 -20.31 6.82
N VAL A 196 -4.70 -20.64 5.53
CA VAL A 196 -5.45 -21.77 4.99
C VAL A 196 -4.47 -22.93 4.82
N SER A 197 -4.77 -24.04 5.48
CA SER A 197 -3.95 -25.26 5.45
C SER A 197 -4.73 -26.38 4.77
N ARG A 198 -4.02 -27.20 3.98
CA ARG A 198 -4.58 -28.40 3.36
C ARG A 198 -3.50 -29.47 3.13
N ASP A 199 -3.91 -30.73 2.99
CA ASP A 199 -2.96 -31.84 2.85
C ASP A 199 -2.14 -31.77 1.57
N LYS A 200 -2.79 -31.39 0.46
CA LYS A 200 -2.10 -31.20 -0.82
C LYS A 200 -1.37 -29.84 -0.82
N PRO A 201 -0.07 -29.78 -1.14
CA PRO A 201 0.64 -28.52 -1.28
C PRO A 201 -0.05 -27.55 -2.25
N PHE A 202 0.08 -26.25 -1.99
CA PHE A 202 -0.35 -25.20 -2.91
C PHE A 202 0.56 -25.13 -4.14
N GLU A 203 -0.07 -24.95 -5.29
CA GLU A 203 0.55 -24.77 -6.60
C GLU A 203 0.21 -23.38 -7.16
N ALA A 204 0.96 -22.93 -8.16
CA ALA A 204 0.72 -21.63 -8.79
C ALA A 204 -0.70 -21.49 -9.38
N ASP A 205 -1.29 -22.58 -9.86
CA ASP A 205 -2.62 -22.59 -10.46
C ASP A 205 -3.75 -22.42 -9.44
N ASP A 206 -3.52 -22.81 -8.18
CA ASP A 206 -4.48 -22.56 -7.10
C ASP A 206 -4.65 -21.05 -6.84
N LEU A 207 -3.65 -20.23 -7.16
CA LEU A 207 -3.64 -18.79 -6.91
C LEU A 207 -4.10 -17.96 -8.13
N LYS A 208 -4.74 -18.58 -9.14
CA LYS A 208 -5.27 -17.87 -10.31
C LYS A 208 -6.75 -17.51 -10.14
N PRO A 209 -7.21 -16.35 -10.66
CA PRO A 209 -8.64 -16.04 -10.72
C PRO A 209 -9.44 -17.18 -11.37
N GLY A 210 -10.54 -17.57 -10.73
CA GLY A 210 -11.41 -18.68 -11.17
C GLY A 210 -10.95 -20.08 -10.77
N SER A 211 -9.81 -20.24 -10.10
CA SER A 211 -9.43 -21.53 -9.49
C SER A 211 -10.42 -21.93 -8.38
N GLN A 212 -10.43 -23.22 -8.02
CA GLN A 212 -11.24 -23.71 -6.90
C GLN A 212 -10.88 -23.05 -5.56
N GLU A 213 -9.62 -22.67 -5.37
CA GLU A 213 -9.13 -22.08 -4.12
C GLU A 213 -9.30 -20.56 -4.08
N TRP A 214 -9.47 -19.89 -5.23
CA TRP A 214 -9.48 -18.43 -5.32
C TRP A 214 -10.48 -17.79 -4.35
N SER A 215 -11.75 -18.19 -4.38
CA SER A 215 -12.76 -17.68 -3.45
C SER A 215 -12.42 -17.97 -1.98
N ARG A 216 -11.97 -19.19 -1.67
CA ARG A 216 -11.61 -19.59 -0.29
C ARG A 216 -10.47 -18.74 0.29
N LEU A 217 -9.50 -18.38 -0.54
CA LEU A 217 -8.38 -17.54 -0.12
C LEU A 217 -8.83 -16.10 0.22
N TRP A 218 -9.77 -15.54 -0.53
CA TRP A 218 -10.05 -14.10 -0.46
C TRP A 218 -11.34 -13.69 0.25
N ASP A 219 -12.34 -14.57 0.35
CA ASP A 219 -13.68 -14.20 0.83
C ASP A 219 -13.72 -13.84 2.32
N TYR A 220 -12.76 -14.34 3.11
CA TYR A 220 -12.69 -14.07 4.55
C TYR A 220 -12.73 -12.58 4.91
N PHE A 221 -12.04 -11.76 4.12
CA PHE A 221 -11.88 -10.34 4.37
C PHE A 221 -12.85 -9.45 3.55
N LYS A 222 -13.76 -10.05 2.77
CA LYS A 222 -14.89 -9.38 2.08
C LYS A 222 -14.48 -8.18 1.21
N GLY A 223 -13.60 -8.41 0.23
CA GLY A 223 -12.98 -7.36 -0.57
C GLY A 223 -13.70 -6.93 -1.85
N GLY A 224 -14.67 -7.69 -2.38
CA GLY A 224 -15.17 -7.51 -3.75
C GLY A 224 -14.15 -7.93 -4.83
N PRO A 225 -14.55 -7.98 -6.12
CA PRO A 225 -13.68 -8.33 -7.24
C PRO A 225 -12.60 -7.27 -7.53
N ASP A 226 -11.39 -7.71 -7.87
CA ASP A 226 -10.25 -6.84 -8.12
C ASP A 226 -10.22 -6.21 -9.53
N TRP A 227 -9.96 -4.91 -9.61
CA TRP A 227 -9.93 -4.15 -10.87
C TRP A 227 -8.76 -4.48 -11.82
N ILE A 228 -7.74 -5.18 -11.33
CA ILE A 228 -6.57 -5.60 -12.11
C ILE A 228 -6.77 -7.04 -12.61
N VAL A 229 -7.02 -7.99 -11.70
CA VAL A 229 -7.04 -9.43 -12.04
C VAL A 229 -8.43 -10.01 -12.30
N GLU A 230 -9.50 -9.33 -11.90
CA GLU A 230 -10.91 -9.76 -12.06
C GLU A 230 -11.75 -8.66 -12.75
N ARG A 231 -11.16 -7.92 -13.70
CA ARG A 231 -11.76 -6.71 -14.30
C ARG A 231 -13.23 -6.87 -14.72
N PRO A 232 -13.66 -7.92 -15.45
CA PRO A 232 -15.07 -8.06 -15.82
C PRO A 232 -16.00 -8.11 -14.60
N MET A 233 -15.61 -8.85 -13.54
CA MET A 233 -16.39 -8.94 -12.32
C MET A 233 -16.41 -7.62 -11.54
N ALA A 234 -15.30 -6.86 -11.56
CA ALA A 234 -15.23 -5.52 -10.97
C ALA A 234 -16.13 -4.52 -11.70
N GLU A 235 -16.20 -4.60 -13.02
CA GLU A 235 -17.13 -3.82 -13.82
C GLU A 235 -18.59 -4.18 -13.52
N ASP A 236 -18.92 -5.45 -13.37
CA ASP A 236 -20.26 -5.92 -12.98
C ASP A 236 -20.64 -5.44 -11.58
N ALA A 237 -19.72 -5.52 -10.62
CA ALA A 237 -19.92 -4.98 -9.28
C ALA A 237 -20.18 -3.45 -9.31
N LEU A 238 -19.49 -2.71 -10.18
CA LEU A 238 -19.75 -1.28 -10.39
C LEU A 238 -21.13 -1.02 -11.02
N GLN A 239 -21.59 -1.88 -11.94
CA GLN A 239 -22.95 -1.79 -12.50
C GLN A 239 -24.02 -2.09 -11.44
N ILE A 240 -23.78 -3.04 -10.53
CA ILE A 240 -24.68 -3.33 -9.42
C ILE A 240 -24.69 -2.17 -8.42
N TRP A 241 -23.52 -1.60 -8.13
CA TRP A 241 -23.40 -0.40 -7.29
C TRP A 241 -24.15 0.79 -7.88
N ARG A 242 -24.28 0.88 -9.21
CA ARG A 242 -25.15 1.84 -9.89
C ARG A 242 -26.60 1.37 -9.75
N PRO A 243 -27.37 1.80 -8.73
CA PRO A 243 -28.72 1.31 -8.59
C PRO A 243 -29.52 1.69 -9.85
N PRO A 244 -30.54 0.90 -10.24
CA PRO A 244 -31.51 1.36 -11.21
C PRO A 244 -32.08 2.71 -10.74
N LYS A 245 -32.57 3.53 -11.69
CA LYS A 245 -33.12 4.88 -11.42
C LYS A 245 -33.72 4.95 -10.02
N PRO A 246 -33.15 5.73 -9.08
CA PRO A 246 -33.60 5.68 -7.71
C PRO A 246 -35.09 6.01 -7.66
N ARG A 247 -35.87 5.17 -6.98
CA ARG A 247 -37.24 5.55 -6.61
C ARG A 247 -37.12 6.71 -5.63
N GLU A 248 -37.89 7.77 -5.85
CA GLU A 248 -37.93 8.88 -4.91
C GLU A 248 -38.47 8.39 -3.55
N PRO A 249 -37.92 8.88 -2.42
CA PRO A 249 -36.86 9.88 -2.30
C PRO A 249 -35.47 9.31 -2.63
N LEU A 250 -34.61 10.17 -3.21
CA LEU A 250 -33.23 9.78 -3.55
C LEU A 250 -32.49 9.27 -2.31
N PRO A 251 -31.65 8.23 -2.43
CA PRO A 251 -30.79 7.79 -1.34
C PRO A 251 -29.92 8.96 -0.85
N PRO A 252 -29.42 8.90 0.40
CA PRO A 252 -28.64 9.98 0.99
C PRO A 252 -27.52 10.45 0.06
N ASP A 253 -27.22 11.75 0.10
CA ASP A 253 -26.19 12.45 -0.68
C ASP A 253 -24.77 12.00 -0.31
N THR A 254 -24.52 10.69 -0.32
CA THR A 254 -23.24 10.09 0.00
C THR A 254 -22.22 10.56 -1.03
N PRO A 255 -21.16 11.26 -0.60
CA PRO A 255 -20.06 11.65 -1.45
C PRO A 255 -19.42 10.45 -2.14
N ILE A 256 -19.08 10.58 -3.43
CA ILE A 256 -18.35 9.53 -4.17
C ILE A 256 -17.05 9.12 -3.46
N ILE A 257 -16.34 10.06 -2.83
CA ILE A 257 -15.12 9.74 -2.07
C ILE A 257 -15.38 8.77 -0.91
N VAL A 258 -16.56 8.84 -0.29
CA VAL A 258 -16.96 7.95 0.81
C VAL A 258 -17.23 6.55 0.27
N ASP A 259 -17.98 6.43 -0.82
CA ASP A 259 -18.26 5.13 -1.46
C ASP A 259 -16.98 4.45 -1.96
N MET A 260 -16.08 5.21 -2.58
CA MET A 260 -14.79 4.68 -3.04
C MET A 260 -13.91 4.23 -1.88
N CYS A 261 -13.80 5.02 -0.81
CA CYS A 261 -12.99 4.66 0.35
C CYS A 261 -13.59 3.50 1.16
N GLY A 262 -14.92 3.40 1.20
CA GLY A 262 -15.66 2.35 1.89
C GLY A 262 -15.84 1.07 1.08
N ASN A 263 -15.43 1.07 -0.19
CA ASN A 263 -15.67 -0.03 -1.12
C ASN A 263 -17.15 -0.42 -1.19
N ALA A 264 -18.03 0.57 -1.39
CA ALA A 264 -19.47 0.37 -1.44
C ALA A 264 -19.84 -0.72 -2.46
N GLY A 265 -20.58 -1.73 -2.01
CA GLY A 265 -20.99 -2.86 -2.84
C GLY A 265 -19.85 -3.73 -3.40
N GLY A 266 -18.61 -3.55 -2.93
CA GLY A 266 -17.44 -4.21 -3.51
C GLY A 266 -16.99 -3.64 -4.86
N ALA A 267 -17.50 -2.47 -5.26
CA ALA A 267 -17.24 -1.88 -6.59
C ALA A 267 -15.89 -1.15 -6.70
N PHE A 268 -15.21 -0.86 -5.59
CA PHE A 268 -14.02 -0.02 -5.55
C PHE A 268 -12.84 -0.74 -4.88
N THR A 269 -12.78 -2.06 -5.03
CA THR A 269 -11.72 -2.92 -4.49
C THR A 269 -10.35 -2.41 -4.91
N GLY A 270 -9.41 -2.35 -3.95
CA GLY A 270 -8.06 -1.80 -4.17
C GLY A 270 -7.97 -0.28 -3.99
N LEU A 271 -9.06 0.47 -4.13
CA LEU A 271 -9.06 1.92 -3.92
C LEU A 271 -9.08 2.26 -2.42
N GLY A 272 -8.23 3.18 -2.02
CA GLY A 272 -8.13 3.73 -0.68
C GLY A 272 -8.14 5.26 -0.74
N ARG A 273 -7.87 5.91 0.39
CA ARG A 273 -8.03 7.36 0.48
C ARG A 273 -7.17 8.13 -0.53
N HIS A 274 -5.90 7.76 -0.69
CA HIS A 274 -5.04 8.48 -1.64
C HIS A 274 -5.44 8.21 -3.10
N THR A 275 -5.63 6.94 -3.48
CA THR A 275 -6.01 6.57 -4.85
C THR A 275 -7.37 7.14 -5.25
N ALA A 276 -8.33 7.21 -4.33
CA ALA A 276 -9.63 7.81 -4.62
C ALA A 276 -9.53 9.33 -4.87
N ASN A 277 -8.74 10.06 -4.08
CA ASN A 277 -8.53 11.50 -4.31
C ASN A 277 -7.83 11.78 -5.65
N ASP A 278 -6.78 11.02 -5.96
CA ASP A 278 -6.01 11.19 -7.19
C ASP A 278 -6.80 10.76 -8.44
N LEU A 279 -7.62 9.71 -8.34
CA LEU A 279 -8.52 9.32 -9.41
C LEU A 279 -9.58 10.39 -9.69
N LEU A 280 -10.23 10.93 -8.64
CA LEU A 280 -11.22 12.01 -8.80
C LEU A 280 -10.60 13.29 -9.38
N PHE A 281 -9.34 13.58 -9.02
CA PHE A 281 -8.55 14.63 -9.67
C PHE A 281 -8.38 14.37 -11.17
N ARG A 282 -8.03 13.16 -11.59
CA ARG A 282 -7.87 12.83 -13.01
C ARG A 282 -9.16 12.88 -13.81
N LEU A 283 -10.28 12.64 -13.13
CA LEU A 283 -11.62 12.68 -13.73
C LEU A 283 -12.30 14.05 -13.65
N ALA A 284 -11.65 15.04 -13.04
CA ALA A 284 -12.24 16.35 -12.77
C ALA A 284 -13.57 16.29 -11.98
N ILE A 285 -13.71 15.29 -11.10
CA ILE A 285 -14.89 15.10 -10.25
C ILE A 285 -14.61 15.68 -8.86
N PHE A 286 -15.56 16.44 -8.32
CA PHE A 286 -15.43 16.95 -6.97
C PHE A 286 -15.62 15.82 -5.94
N PRO A 287 -14.79 15.71 -4.88
CA PRO A 287 -14.91 14.61 -3.93
C PRO A 287 -16.27 14.47 -3.24
N SER A 288 -17.00 15.58 -3.07
CA SER A 288 -18.35 15.57 -2.51
C SER A 288 -19.49 15.38 -3.51
N THR A 289 -19.20 15.17 -4.79
CA THR A 289 -20.22 14.83 -5.79
C THR A 289 -21.00 13.59 -5.30
N PRO A 290 -22.33 13.69 -5.11
CA PRO A 290 -23.12 12.55 -4.68
C PRO A 290 -23.06 11.42 -5.70
N SER A 291 -22.87 10.20 -5.23
CA SER A 291 -22.78 9.01 -6.09
C SER A 291 -23.96 8.89 -7.05
N HIS A 292 -25.17 9.23 -6.58
CA HIS A 292 -26.37 9.14 -7.41
C HIS A 292 -26.35 10.09 -8.62
N ILE A 293 -25.62 11.22 -8.56
CA ILE A 293 -25.45 12.15 -9.69
C ILE A 293 -24.61 11.48 -10.78
N ILE A 294 -23.52 10.83 -10.38
CA ILE A 294 -22.67 10.04 -11.29
C ILE A 294 -23.49 8.91 -11.91
N CYS A 295 -24.26 8.17 -11.11
CA CYS A 295 -25.06 7.05 -11.58
C CYS A 295 -26.18 7.44 -12.54
N LYS A 296 -26.72 8.66 -12.44
CA LYS A 296 -27.79 9.15 -13.34
C LYS A 296 -27.26 9.57 -14.71
N ASP A 297 -26.03 10.06 -14.79
CA ASP A 297 -25.40 10.49 -16.03
C ASP A 297 -24.61 9.33 -16.66
N ASN A 298 -25.10 8.82 -17.80
CA ASN A 298 -24.45 7.72 -18.52
C ASN A 298 -23.01 8.06 -18.95
N THR A 299 -22.76 9.32 -19.32
CA THR A 299 -21.44 9.77 -19.77
C THR A 299 -20.48 9.83 -18.59
N LEU A 300 -20.90 10.44 -17.48
CA LEU A 300 -20.08 10.55 -16.28
C LEU A 300 -19.81 9.18 -15.65
N PHE A 301 -20.82 8.30 -15.62
CA PHE A 301 -20.65 6.92 -15.16
C PHE A 301 -19.68 6.13 -16.05
N ALA A 302 -19.81 6.23 -17.38
CA ALA A 302 -18.89 5.59 -18.31
C ALA A 302 -17.46 6.09 -18.12
N ALA A 303 -17.29 7.41 -17.94
CA ALA A 303 -16.00 8.02 -17.67
C ALA A 303 -15.40 7.54 -16.33
N LEU A 304 -16.21 7.40 -15.27
CA LEU A 304 -15.78 6.83 -14.00
C LEU A 304 -15.31 5.39 -14.18
N LYS A 305 -16.12 4.53 -14.84
CA LYS A 305 -15.78 3.13 -15.11
C LYS A 305 -14.45 3.00 -15.85
N SER A 306 -14.30 3.70 -16.98
CA SER A 306 -13.04 3.67 -17.76
C SER A 306 -11.88 4.29 -16.98
N GLY A 307 -12.16 5.32 -16.19
CA GLY A 307 -11.20 6.03 -15.35
C GLY A 307 -10.59 5.15 -14.27
N ILE A 308 -11.41 4.36 -13.58
CA ILE A 308 -10.93 3.40 -12.58
C ILE A 308 -10.00 2.39 -13.24
N ALA A 309 -10.43 1.75 -14.33
CA ALA A 309 -9.62 0.76 -15.05
C ALA A 309 -8.26 1.34 -15.48
N ALA A 310 -8.27 2.49 -16.16
CA ALA A 310 -7.06 3.15 -16.64
C ALA A 310 -6.13 3.59 -15.48
N TYR A 311 -6.70 4.04 -14.36
CA TYR A 311 -5.91 4.44 -13.20
C TYR A 311 -5.27 3.23 -12.52
N MET A 312 -5.99 2.12 -12.38
CA MET A 312 -5.49 0.89 -11.77
C MET A 312 -4.39 0.22 -12.61
N ASP A 313 -4.49 0.26 -13.94
CA ASP A 313 -3.45 -0.24 -14.86
C ASP A 313 -2.08 0.41 -14.67
N ARG A 314 -2.02 1.62 -14.10
CA ARG A 314 -0.76 2.29 -13.81
C ARG A 314 0.07 1.52 -12.79
N PHE A 315 -0.56 0.88 -11.81
CA PHE A 315 0.11 0.16 -10.73
C PHE A 315 0.61 -1.24 -11.14
N THR A 316 0.27 -1.68 -12.35
CA THR A 316 0.84 -2.88 -12.97
C THR A 316 1.85 -2.57 -14.06
N SER A 317 2.00 -1.30 -14.44
CA SER A 317 2.97 -0.90 -15.46
C SER A 317 4.40 -1.24 -15.02
N ARG A 318 5.23 -1.60 -16.00
CA ARG A 318 6.64 -1.91 -15.73
C ARG A 318 7.38 -0.73 -15.13
N SER A 319 7.11 0.49 -15.61
CA SER A 319 7.70 1.72 -15.08
C SER A 319 7.37 1.95 -13.61
N PHE A 320 6.11 1.75 -13.22
CA PHE A 320 5.72 1.83 -11.81
C PHE A 320 6.49 0.81 -10.98
N LEU A 321 6.48 -0.46 -11.39
CA LEU A 321 7.16 -1.51 -10.66
C LEU A 321 8.67 -1.21 -10.52
N ASP A 322 9.34 -0.81 -11.61
CA ASP A 322 10.77 -0.45 -11.57
C ASP A 322 11.08 0.75 -10.65
N ASP A 323 10.16 1.72 -10.57
CA ASP A 323 10.31 2.87 -9.69
C ASP A 323 10.15 2.52 -8.21
N VAL A 324 9.14 1.70 -7.89
CA VAL A 324 8.76 1.45 -6.49
C VAL A 324 9.41 0.21 -5.90
N SER A 325 9.75 -0.78 -6.72
CA SER A 325 10.43 -2.02 -6.30
C SER A 325 11.95 -1.93 -6.36
N ALA A 326 12.50 -0.73 -6.59
CA ALA A 326 13.94 -0.53 -6.48
C ALA A 326 14.40 -0.98 -5.09
N VAL A 327 15.46 -1.78 -5.02
CA VAL A 327 16.07 -2.19 -3.76
C VAL A 327 17.18 -1.18 -3.42
N SER A 328 17.29 -0.80 -2.15
CA SER A 328 18.43 0.00 -1.70
C SER A 328 19.72 -0.73 -2.01
N ASN A 329 20.73 -0.03 -2.52
CA ASN A 329 22.07 -0.62 -2.67
C ASN A 329 22.78 -0.71 -1.30
N SER A 330 22.24 -1.54 -0.41
CA SER A 330 22.71 -1.69 0.95
C SER A 330 22.45 -3.12 1.43
N PRO A 331 23.38 -3.74 2.19
CA PRO A 331 23.12 -5.01 2.86
C PRO A 331 22.21 -4.86 4.08
N ASN A 332 21.93 -3.62 4.51
CA ASN A 332 20.99 -3.34 5.60
C ASN A 332 19.54 -3.49 5.10
N PRO A 333 18.75 -4.45 5.60
CA PRO A 333 17.38 -4.67 5.16
C PRO A 333 16.43 -3.52 5.55
N PHE A 334 16.85 -2.63 6.43
CA PHE A 334 16.07 -1.48 6.90
C PHE A 334 16.55 -0.15 6.30
N ALA A 335 17.41 -0.18 5.28
CA ALA A 335 17.89 1.04 4.65
C ALA A 335 16.74 1.81 3.98
N PHE A 336 16.64 3.10 4.25
CA PHE A 336 15.64 3.95 3.60
C PHE A 336 15.93 4.10 2.11
N ASN A 337 14.95 3.79 1.25
CA ASN A 337 15.10 3.97 -0.19
C ASN A 337 14.56 5.34 -0.63
N GLU A 338 15.41 6.38 -0.55
CA GLU A 338 15.06 7.74 -0.98
C GLU A 338 14.57 7.80 -2.43
N ARG A 339 15.19 7.06 -3.34
CA ARG A 339 14.83 7.08 -4.76
C ARG A 339 13.42 6.52 -5.00
N SER A 340 13.09 5.38 -4.38
CA SER A 340 11.75 4.78 -4.47
C SER A 340 10.71 5.71 -3.84
N ASN A 341 11.01 6.28 -2.66
CA ASN A 341 10.15 7.27 -2.01
C ASN A 341 9.85 8.48 -2.89
N ASP A 342 10.90 9.12 -3.41
CA ASP A 342 10.78 10.36 -4.18
C ASP A 342 10.04 10.12 -5.49
N ARG A 343 10.36 9.02 -6.20
CA ARG A 343 9.65 8.64 -7.42
C ARG A 343 8.19 8.34 -7.14
N TYR A 344 7.88 7.58 -6.09
CA TYR A 344 6.51 7.28 -5.70
C TYR A 344 5.71 8.56 -5.46
N ILE A 345 6.20 9.44 -4.59
CA ILE A 345 5.54 10.70 -4.26
C ILE A 345 5.41 11.62 -5.49
N GLN A 346 6.48 11.80 -6.27
CA GLN A 346 6.48 12.77 -7.36
C GLN A 346 5.68 12.33 -8.58
N GLN A 347 5.61 11.03 -8.87
CA GLN A 347 5.02 10.53 -10.13
C GLN A 347 3.67 9.83 -9.95
N TYR A 348 3.38 9.35 -8.73
CA TYR A 348 2.21 8.50 -8.47
C TYR A 348 1.25 9.06 -7.42
N ILE A 349 1.58 10.20 -6.78
CA ILE A 349 0.66 10.94 -5.91
C ILE A 349 0.36 12.33 -6.50
N ASP A 350 -0.88 12.55 -6.91
CA ASP A 350 -1.28 13.76 -7.64
C ASP A 350 -1.70 14.90 -6.69
N VAL A 351 -2.70 14.66 -5.83
CA VAL A 351 -3.29 15.69 -4.94
C VAL A 351 -3.27 15.30 -3.47
N PHE A 352 -3.30 14.00 -3.14
CA PHE A 352 -3.44 13.57 -1.75
C PHE A 352 -2.33 14.11 -0.85
N ARG A 353 -2.68 14.97 0.12
CA ARG A 353 -1.74 15.66 1.04
C ARG A 353 -0.64 16.46 0.35
N ARG A 354 -0.79 16.81 -0.92
CA ARG A 354 0.14 17.69 -1.61
C ARG A 354 -0.24 19.14 -1.35
N THR A 355 0.75 20.02 -1.30
CA THR A 355 0.50 21.47 -1.26
C THR A 355 0.15 22.02 -2.64
N LYS A 356 0.71 21.40 -3.68
CA LYS A 356 0.48 21.73 -5.09
C LYS A 356 0.41 20.47 -5.93
N ALA A 357 -0.42 20.50 -6.96
CA ALA A 357 -0.56 19.43 -7.95
C ALA A 357 -0.04 19.88 -9.31
N LEU A 358 0.63 18.98 -10.03
CA LEU A 358 1.07 19.20 -11.40
C LEU A 358 -0.06 18.79 -12.35
N VAL A 359 -0.72 19.75 -12.99
CA VAL A 359 -1.88 19.48 -13.85
C VAL A 359 -1.44 19.51 -15.32
N PRO A 360 -1.53 18.37 -16.05
CA PRO A 360 -1.26 18.34 -17.49
C PRO A 360 -2.20 19.28 -18.25
N SER A 361 -1.74 19.85 -19.37
CA SER A 361 -2.50 20.88 -20.09
C SER A 361 -3.90 20.45 -20.53
N GLU A 362 -4.06 19.22 -21.01
CA GLU A 362 -5.38 18.70 -21.39
C GLU A 362 -6.34 18.66 -20.19
N LEU A 363 -5.88 18.15 -19.05
CA LEU A 363 -6.65 18.11 -17.81
C LEU A 363 -6.96 19.53 -17.31
N TYR A 364 -5.97 20.42 -17.30
CA TYR A 364 -6.15 21.82 -16.90
C TYR A 364 -7.23 22.51 -17.76
N ASN A 365 -7.15 22.35 -19.08
CA ASN A 365 -8.11 22.93 -20.01
C ASN A 365 -9.51 22.33 -19.82
N SER A 366 -9.61 21.04 -19.49
CA SER A 366 -10.87 20.41 -19.13
C SER A 366 -11.49 21.04 -17.88
N TYR A 367 -10.72 21.21 -16.80
CA TYR A 367 -11.17 21.88 -15.57
C TYR A 367 -11.64 23.31 -15.83
N MET A 368 -10.87 24.06 -16.62
CA MET A 368 -11.16 25.46 -16.97
C MET A 368 -12.47 25.58 -17.76
N ARG A 369 -12.69 24.76 -18.79
CA ARG A 369 -13.93 24.78 -19.60
C ARG A 369 -15.16 24.44 -18.78
N GLN A 370 -15.00 23.60 -17.76
CA GLN A 370 -16.06 23.23 -16.82
C GLN A 370 -16.24 24.25 -15.68
N GLY A 371 -15.49 25.36 -15.67
CA GLY A 371 -15.60 26.38 -14.62
C GLY A 371 -15.13 25.93 -13.24
N LEU A 372 -14.40 24.80 -13.13
CA LEU A 372 -14.05 24.20 -11.85
C LEU A 372 -13.06 25.04 -11.01
N PHE A 373 -12.39 26.00 -11.63
CA PHE A 373 -11.51 26.96 -10.96
C PHE A 373 -12.21 28.25 -10.52
N ASP A 374 -13.39 28.56 -11.06
CA ASP A 374 -14.15 29.77 -10.73
C ASP A 374 -14.91 29.55 -9.41
N PRO A 375 -14.54 30.25 -8.32
CA PRO A 375 -15.23 30.11 -7.04
C PRO A 375 -16.68 30.59 -7.08
N ASP A 376 -17.11 31.34 -8.10
CA ASP A 376 -18.48 31.81 -8.24
C ASP A 376 -19.36 30.91 -9.10
N HIS A 377 -18.76 29.97 -9.83
CA HIS A 377 -19.48 28.96 -10.60
C HIS A 377 -20.06 27.86 -9.70
N ILE A 378 -21.27 27.38 -10.00
CA ILE A 378 -21.89 26.22 -9.33
C ILE A 378 -21.72 24.99 -10.20
N ILE A 379 -21.08 23.94 -9.66
CA ILE A 379 -20.84 22.68 -10.37
C ILE A 379 -22.15 22.10 -10.93
N GLY A 380 -22.11 21.69 -12.20
CA GLY A 380 -23.25 21.12 -12.93
C GLY A 380 -24.07 22.14 -13.72
N GLN A 381 -23.84 23.44 -13.53
CA GLN A 381 -24.41 24.48 -14.38
C GLN A 381 -23.57 24.67 -15.65
N PRO A 382 -24.15 25.17 -16.76
CA PRO A 382 -23.37 25.59 -17.92
C PRO A 382 -22.34 26.68 -17.55
N TYR A 383 -21.09 26.53 -18.00
CA TYR A 383 -20.05 27.54 -17.80
C TYR A 383 -19.78 28.29 -19.11
N PRO A 384 -20.06 29.61 -19.20
CA PRO A 384 -20.03 30.35 -20.45
C PRO A 384 -18.61 30.53 -21.01
N GLU A 385 -18.47 30.39 -22.33
CA GLU A 385 -17.16 30.48 -23.03
C GLU A 385 -16.44 31.82 -22.79
N GLY A 386 -17.20 32.91 -22.65
CA GLY A 386 -16.63 34.23 -22.37
C GLY A 386 -15.93 34.35 -21.00
N LYS A 387 -16.13 33.39 -20.10
CA LYS A 387 -15.43 33.30 -18.81
C LYS A 387 -14.26 32.32 -18.81
N TRP A 388 -13.96 31.70 -19.95
CA TRP A 388 -12.82 30.79 -20.04
C TRP A 388 -11.53 31.63 -20.01
N ASP A 389 -10.60 31.23 -19.14
CA ASP A 389 -9.23 31.71 -19.25
C ASP A 389 -8.62 31.27 -20.61
N GLN A 390 -7.48 31.86 -20.98
CA GLN A 390 -6.76 31.36 -22.14
C GLN A 390 -6.33 29.90 -21.90
N PRO A 391 -6.58 28.98 -22.85
CA PRO A 391 -6.11 27.61 -22.74
C PRO A 391 -4.61 27.55 -22.50
N LEU A 392 -4.20 26.63 -21.64
CA LEU A 392 -2.78 26.43 -21.34
C LEU A 392 -2.07 25.89 -22.58
N LYS A 393 -1.08 26.66 -23.07
CA LYS A 393 -0.24 26.31 -24.23
C LYS A 393 1.02 25.50 -23.85
N GLY A 394 1.38 25.47 -22.56
CA GLY A 394 2.52 24.71 -22.05
C GLY A 394 2.24 23.21 -21.94
N GLN A 395 3.10 22.47 -21.24
CA GLN A 395 2.87 21.04 -20.96
C GLN A 395 2.06 20.79 -19.69
N PHE A 396 2.21 21.66 -18.69
CA PHE A 396 1.58 21.52 -17.38
C PHE A 396 1.49 22.86 -16.64
N LYS A 397 0.67 22.91 -15.59
CA LYS A 397 0.58 24.03 -14.64
C LYS A 397 0.50 23.52 -13.20
N TRP A 398 1.22 24.18 -12.30
CA TRP A 398 1.11 23.92 -10.86
C TRP A 398 -0.12 24.61 -10.30
N MET A 399 -0.99 23.84 -9.64
CA MET A 399 -2.21 24.35 -8.99
C MET A 399 -2.13 24.13 -7.48
N PRO A 400 -2.59 25.08 -6.66
CA PRO A 400 -2.69 24.87 -5.21
C PRO A 400 -3.71 23.76 -4.92
N VAL A 401 -3.43 22.97 -3.90
CA VAL A 401 -4.35 21.94 -3.40
C VAL A 401 -5.06 22.45 -2.14
N PHE A 402 -6.34 22.13 -2.07
CA PHE A 402 -7.22 22.44 -0.95
C PHE A 402 -7.62 21.16 -0.24
N PHE A 403 -7.69 21.24 1.09
CA PHE A 403 -8.29 20.22 1.93
C PHE A 403 -9.73 20.61 2.23
N VAL A 404 -10.67 19.78 1.79
CA VAL A 404 -12.08 19.83 2.17
C VAL A 404 -12.21 19.15 3.52
N GLN A 405 -12.56 19.92 4.55
CA GLN A 405 -12.56 19.47 5.93
C GLN A 405 -13.61 18.39 6.22
N ALA A 406 -13.68 17.94 7.48
CA ALA A 406 -14.72 17.04 7.93
C ALA A 406 -16.12 17.64 7.64
N PRO A 407 -17.09 16.80 7.22
CA PRO A 407 -17.03 15.34 7.20
C PRO A 407 -16.50 14.73 5.89
N ILE A 408 -16.06 15.53 4.91
CA ILE A 408 -15.61 15.04 3.59
C ILE A 408 -14.18 14.48 3.65
N ASN A 409 -13.25 15.20 4.30
CA ASN A 409 -11.85 14.82 4.46
C ASN A 409 -11.15 14.43 3.14
N ALA A 410 -11.17 15.33 2.16
CA ALA A 410 -10.65 15.10 0.80
C ALA A 410 -9.72 16.22 0.32
N TYR A 411 -8.94 15.94 -0.72
CA TYR A 411 -7.99 16.85 -1.35
C TYR A 411 -8.42 17.14 -2.79
N THR A 412 -8.43 18.41 -3.19
CA THR A 412 -8.84 18.80 -4.54
C THR A 412 -8.21 20.12 -4.98
N ILE A 413 -8.17 20.37 -6.28
CA ILE A 413 -7.82 21.67 -6.88
C ILE A 413 -9.07 22.47 -7.32
N ILE A 414 -10.26 21.88 -7.18
CA ILE A 414 -11.54 22.47 -7.59
C ILE A 414 -11.98 23.49 -6.54
N ARG A 415 -12.35 24.69 -7.01
CA ARG A 415 -12.82 25.82 -6.21
C ARG A 415 -14.28 26.17 -6.42
N ALA A 416 -14.90 25.67 -7.49
CA ALA A 416 -16.30 25.92 -7.77
C ALA A 416 -17.23 25.59 -6.58
N LYS A 417 -18.32 26.34 -6.47
CA LYS A 417 -19.37 26.12 -5.48
C LYS A 417 -20.04 24.79 -5.76
N ARG A 418 -20.28 24.04 -4.69
CA ARG A 418 -21.11 22.85 -4.77
C ARG A 418 -22.58 23.28 -4.78
N PRO A 419 -23.49 22.54 -5.46
CA PRO A 419 -24.92 22.69 -5.24
C PRO A 419 -25.27 22.64 -3.75
N SER A 420 -26.22 23.45 -3.30
CA SER A 420 -26.59 23.57 -1.87
C SER A 420 -27.12 22.27 -1.26
N THR A 421 -27.57 21.33 -2.09
CA THR A 421 -28.01 20.00 -1.66
C THR A 421 -26.86 19.04 -1.39
N TRP A 422 -25.65 19.30 -1.90
CA TRP A 422 -24.53 18.41 -1.68
C TRP A 422 -23.99 18.55 -0.26
N LYS A 423 -23.46 17.45 0.28
CA LYS A 423 -22.70 17.49 1.51
C LYS A 423 -21.47 18.39 1.31
N ASP A 424 -21.30 19.38 2.20
CA ASP A 424 -20.22 20.36 2.10
C ASP A 424 -19.42 20.50 3.38
N ALA A 425 -18.21 21.04 3.26
CA ALA A 425 -17.35 21.46 4.35
C ALA A 425 -16.41 22.59 3.89
N PRO A 426 -15.88 23.40 4.83
CA PRO A 426 -14.92 24.43 4.48
C PRO A 426 -13.70 23.87 3.74
N GLN A 427 -13.21 24.65 2.77
CA GLN A 427 -11.97 24.37 2.06
C GLN A 427 -10.85 25.25 2.61
N VAL A 428 -9.73 24.63 2.97
CA VAL A 428 -8.53 25.33 3.43
C VAL A 428 -7.33 24.95 2.57
N PHE A 429 -6.34 25.83 2.45
CA PHE A 429 -5.08 25.47 1.80
C PHE A 429 -4.39 24.33 2.54
N VAL A 430 -3.84 23.38 1.79
CA VAL A 430 -2.90 22.42 2.36
C VAL A 430 -1.59 23.15 2.62
N THR A 431 -1.19 23.24 3.88
CA THR A 431 0.00 24.00 4.31
C THR A 431 1.26 23.13 4.48
N ARG A 432 1.10 21.80 4.55
CA ARG A 432 2.18 20.84 4.74
C ARG A 432 2.15 19.80 3.64
N ASP A 433 3.28 19.57 3.01
CA ASP A 433 3.36 18.57 1.93
C ASP A 433 3.49 17.16 2.49
N ILE A 434 3.14 16.17 1.68
CA ILE A 434 3.11 14.75 2.04
C ILE A 434 4.45 14.26 2.61
N GLY A 435 5.56 14.80 2.10
CA GLY A 435 6.91 14.48 2.56
C GLY A 435 7.20 14.92 4.01
N GLU A 436 6.35 15.74 4.62
CA GLU A 436 6.47 16.12 6.04
C GLU A 436 5.69 15.21 6.98
N PHE A 437 4.88 14.29 6.45
CA PHE A 437 4.05 13.36 7.23
C PHE A 437 4.71 12.00 7.44
N CYS A 438 5.97 11.82 7.05
CA CYS A 438 6.64 10.52 7.01
C CYS A 438 6.46 9.69 8.30
N TYR A 439 6.42 10.32 9.48
CA TYR A 439 6.28 9.59 10.75
C TYR A 439 4.84 9.34 11.22
N VAL A 440 3.83 9.89 10.54
CA VAL A 440 2.41 9.85 10.98
C VAL A 440 1.63 8.78 10.22
N THR A 441 1.93 8.56 8.94
CA THR A 441 1.25 7.54 8.12
C THR A 441 2.18 7.04 7.03
N THR A 442 2.08 5.76 6.72
CA THR A 442 2.74 5.18 5.54
C THR A 442 1.92 5.52 4.30
N ILE A 443 2.58 6.00 3.25
CA ILE A 443 1.92 6.36 1.99
C ILE A 443 2.62 5.69 0.81
N GLY A 444 3.95 5.67 0.80
CA GLY A 444 4.76 4.94 -0.19
C GLY A 444 5.42 3.68 0.37
N LEU A 445 5.89 2.81 -0.54
CA LEU A 445 6.51 1.53 -0.21
C LEU A 445 7.82 1.64 0.59
N ALA A 446 8.48 2.80 0.56
CA ALA A 446 9.69 3.08 1.35
C ALA A 446 9.38 3.69 2.73
N GLN A 447 8.13 4.07 3.00
CA GLN A 447 7.72 4.85 4.18
C GLN A 447 7.19 3.98 5.33
N PHE A 448 7.66 2.74 5.44
CA PHE A 448 7.42 1.93 6.63
C PHE A 448 8.36 2.40 7.74
N ARG A 449 7.89 2.31 8.99
CA ARG A 449 8.57 2.94 10.14
C ARG A 449 10.02 2.49 10.28
N GLU A 450 10.27 1.20 10.12
CA GLU A 450 11.59 0.57 10.25
C GLU A 450 12.60 1.15 9.23
N HIS A 451 12.12 1.52 8.04
CA HIS A 451 12.94 2.16 7.01
C HIS A 451 13.08 3.65 7.25
N LEU A 452 11.99 4.33 7.62
CA LEU A 452 11.99 5.78 7.86
C LEU A 452 12.90 6.19 9.01
N LEU A 453 12.99 5.39 10.07
CA LEU A 453 13.92 5.66 11.16
C LEU A 453 15.39 5.65 10.68
N ASN A 454 15.69 4.99 9.56
CA ASN A 454 16.99 4.99 8.87
C ASN A 454 17.14 6.10 7.82
N GLN A 455 16.16 6.99 7.67
CA GLN A 455 16.33 8.17 6.82
C GLN A 455 17.32 9.12 7.48
N VAL A 456 18.36 9.51 6.75
CA VAL A 456 19.36 10.47 7.24
C VAL A 456 18.70 11.85 7.37
N ASN A 457 18.90 12.50 8.51
CA ASN A 457 18.42 13.86 8.69
C ASN A 457 19.39 14.85 8.03
N ILE A 458 19.20 15.12 6.74
CA ILE A 458 20.02 16.05 5.96
C ILE A 458 19.95 17.49 6.51
N LYS A 459 18.94 17.81 7.33
CA LYS A 459 18.80 19.12 8.00
C LYS A 459 19.54 19.20 9.34
N ALA A 460 20.09 18.10 9.86
CA ALA A 460 20.92 18.12 11.05
C ALA A 460 22.23 18.88 10.75
N PRO A 461 22.67 19.82 11.61
CA PRO A 461 23.87 20.64 11.36
C PRO A 461 25.13 19.82 11.06
N GLU A 462 25.25 18.66 11.69
CA GLU A 462 26.39 17.73 11.59
C GLU A 462 26.45 16.99 10.25
N VAL A 463 25.30 16.79 9.59
CA VAL A 463 25.20 16.14 8.27
C VAL A 463 25.26 17.17 7.15
N ALA A 464 24.71 18.37 7.37
CA ALA A 464 24.71 19.46 6.39
C ALA A 464 26.13 19.91 5.97
N SER A 465 27.14 19.68 6.81
CA SER A 465 28.56 19.93 6.51
C SER A 465 29.21 18.83 5.66
N ALA A 466 28.66 17.60 5.67
CA ALA A 466 29.18 16.43 4.95
C ALA A 466 28.50 16.18 3.59
N VAL A 467 27.31 16.73 3.37
CA VAL A 467 26.61 16.61 2.09
C VAL A 467 27.21 17.58 1.07
N VAL A 468 28.02 17.04 0.15
CA VAL A 468 28.44 17.74 -1.07
C VAL A 468 27.17 18.25 -1.76
N LYS A 469 26.95 19.58 -1.73
CA LYS A 469 25.87 20.23 -2.49
C LYS A 469 25.95 19.70 -3.93
N ARG A 470 24.94 18.93 -4.37
CA ARG A 470 24.82 18.54 -5.78
C ARG A 470 24.81 19.82 -6.60
N GLY A 471 25.94 20.13 -7.21
CA GLY A 471 26.08 21.25 -8.12
C GLY A 471 25.04 21.10 -9.24
N ARG A 472 24.37 22.20 -9.56
CA ARG A 472 23.56 22.30 -10.77
C ARG A 472 24.46 21.88 -11.95
N PRO A 473 24.07 20.96 -12.83
CA PRO A 473 24.86 20.66 -14.02
C PRO A 473 25.13 21.98 -14.75
N ALA A 474 26.40 22.27 -15.04
CA ALA A 474 26.75 23.44 -15.84
C ALA A 474 25.96 23.36 -17.15
N LYS A 475 25.26 24.44 -17.51
CA LYS A 475 24.68 24.56 -18.85
C LYS A 475 25.85 24.52 -19.83
N VAL A 476 26.03 23.40 -20.53
CA VAL A 476 26.90 23.35 -21.70
C VAL A 476 26.24 24.26 -22.74
N GLY A 477 26.79 25.47 -22.89
CA GLY A 477 26.39 26.36 -23.97
C GLY A 477 26.81 25.74 -25.29
N LEU A 478 25.84 25.28 -26.06
CA LEU A 478 26.02 24.96 -27.47
C LEU A 478 26.48 26.24 -28.19
N ARG A 479 27.79 26.37 -28.41
CA ARG A 479 28.32 27.33 -29.39
C ARG A 479 27.89 26.84 -30.77
N VAL A 480 26.88 27.48 -31.33
CA VAL A 480 26.55 27.39 -32.74
C VAL A 480 27.71 28.02 -33.49
N PHE A 481 28.53 27.19 -34.16
CA PHE A 481 29.49 27.69 -35.13
C PHE A 481 28.73 28.06 -36.40
N SER A 482 28.62 29.36 -36.66
CA SER A 482 28.22 29.89 -37.95
C SER A 482 29.30 29.57 -38.98
N VAL A 483 28.99 28.75 -39.97
CA VAL A 483 29.82 28.54 -41.16
C VAL A 483 29.65 29.77 -42.06
N PRO A 484 30.71 30.50 -42.43
CA PRO A 484 30.60 31.56 -43.42
C PRO A 484 30.56 30.94 -44.83
N HIS A 485 29.56 31.32 -45.63
CA HIS A 485 29.59 31.11 -47.06
C HIS A 485 30.62 32.06 -47.71
N ARG A 486 31.63 31.47 -48.35
CA ARG A 486 32.23 31.96 -49.60
C ARG A 486 32.54 30.77 -50.49
#